data_AF-A0A849ZHE2-F1
#
_entry.id   AF-A0A849ZHE2-F1
#
_cell.length_a   1.000
_cell.length_b   1.000
_cell.length_c   1.000
_cell.angle_alpha   90.00
_cell.angle_beta   90.00
_cell.angle_gamma   90.00
#
_symmetry.space_group_name_H-M   'P 1'
#
loop_
_entity.id
_entity.type
_entity.pdbx_description
1 polymer ?
#
loop_
_entity_poly.entity_id
_entity_poly.type
_entity_poly.pdbx_seq_one_letter_code
_entity_poly.pdbx_strand_id
1 'polypeptide(L)'
;MMSWMSKTLAVAAVVAGGVSLLHCSDDTDGARNNDGNGNTTGAGAGGVGGSSGTGVTDPLLIESNARLERGRQIFRFDTFGSEVFWGDTIHLNQAIAGEANGGVGPGVSPNAALALGLKVDMDAIPADVAAAVQAGQVNLDDPATTVALIKLNAVVGITGIFDDAGTLSSMGIQCALCHSTVDDAFAPGVGHRLDGWPNRDLNVGAIVASAPDLSAFANLLEVDIPTVITVLNSWGPGKFDAELAFDGKAFRPDGGTAATLIPPAFGQSGVNLHTYTGWGSTTHWNALVSTLEMHGQGTFYDPRLNDMEKFPIAAKNNMGNLRPAVDMTTPKLGDLHFYQLALSPPKAPAASYDAAAAERGQELFVGKAKCGTCHVPPLYTEPGWNMHTPEEIGIDDFQAMRSPDEHYRTTPLGGWVAKQKGGFYHDGRFPTLLDVINHYDTFMTLGLTEAEKADLAEFVKSI
;
A
#
# COMPACT_ATOMS: atom_id res chain seq x y z
N MET A 1 -59.40 11.47 17.14
CA MET A 1 -60.36 11.58 16.02
C MET A 1 -59.60 12.04 14.79
N MET A 2 -59.48 11.15 13.79
CA MET A 2 -59.54 11.33 12.32
C MET A 2 -59.07 12.69 11.72
N SER A 3 -58.34 12.82 10.61
CA SER A 3 -58.11 11.97 9.41
C SER A 3 -57.16 12.78 8.48
N TRP A 4 -55.98 12.26 8.09
CA TRP A 4 -55.58 11.79 6.73
C TRP A 4 -55.63 12.77 5.53
N MET A 5 -54.48 12.91 4.84
CA MET A 5 -54.21 12.83 3.37
C MET A 5 -52.81 13.41 3.10
N SER A 6 -51.74 12.61 2.95
CA SER A 6 -51.27 11.87 1.76
C SER A 6 -51.04 12.74 0.50
N LYS A 7 -49.77 12.88 0.09
CA LYS A 7 -49.33 12.94 -1.31
C LYS A 7 -47.92 12.34 -1.45
N THR A 8 -47.90 11.09 -1.92
CA THR A 8 -46.74 10.38 -2.48
C THR A 8 -46.63 10.73 -3.96
N LEU A 9 -45.43 10.97 -4.48
CA LEU A 9 -45.13 10.96 -5.92
C LEU A 9 -44.19 9.78 -6.21
N ALA A 10 -44.59 8.95 -7.17
CA ALA A 10 -43.82 7.85 -7.73
C ALA A 10 -43.59 8.12 -9.23
N VAL A 11 -42.36 7.95 -9.72
CA VAL A 11 -42.00 7.75 -11.14
C VAL A 11 -40.68 6.93 -11.13
N ALA A 12 -40.73 5.60 -11.24
CA ALA A 12 -40.76 4.78 -12.47
C ALA A 12 -39.36 4.46 -13.03
N ALA A 13 -38.96 3.20 -12.85
CA ALA A 13 -37.82 2.53 -13.47
C ALA A 13 -38.16 2.12 -14.91
N VAL A 14 -37.16 2.16 -15.81
CA VAL A 14 -37.22 1.54 -17.14
C VAL A 14 -36.02 0.61 -17.29
N VAL A 15 -36.33 -0.69 -17.40
CA VAL A 15 -35.43 -1.75 -17.87
C VAL A 15 -35.85 -2.08 -19.29
N ALA A 16 -34.90 -2.14 -20.22
CA ALA A 16 -35.06 -2.85 -21.49
C ALA A 16 -33.69 -3.38 -21.96
N GLY A 17 -33.60 -4.70 -22.08
CA GLY A 17 -32.46 -5.40 -22.68
C GLY A 17 -32.61 -5.56 -24.20
N GLY A 18 -31.50 -5.93 -24.85
CA GLY A 18 -31.46 -6.32 -26.25
C GLY A 18 -30.07 -6.84 -26.65
N VAL A 19 -29.99 -8.14 -26.87
CA VAL A 19 -28.81 -8.89 -27.36
C VAL A 19 -28.82 -8.89 -28.90
N SER A 20 -27.66 -8.75 -29.56
CA SER A 20 -27.17 -9.64 -30.65
C SER A 20 -26.34 -8.98 -31.78
N LEU A 21 -25.14 -9.55 -32.00
CA LEU A 21 -24.50 -9.99 -33.27
C LEU A 21 -23.55 -9.08 -34.11
N LEU A 22 -22.37 -9.69 -34.38
CA LEU A 22 -21.59 -9.85 -35.64
C LEU A 22 -20.68 -8.74 -36.23
N HIS A 23 -19.37 -9.03 -36.16
CA HIS A 23 -18.23 -8.94 -37.11
C HIS A 23 -18.27 -8.16 -38.46
N CYS A 24 -17.06 -7.65 -38.77
CA CYS A 24 -16.34 -7.48 -40.06
C CYS A 24 -16.14 -6.07 -40.69
N SER A 25 -14.87 -5.66 -40.69
CA SER A 25 -14.00 -5.12 -41.77
C SER A 25 -14.62 -4.63 -43.08
N ASP A 26 -14.22 -3.43 -43.55
CA ASP A 26 -13.33 -3.27 -44.72
C ASP A 26 -13.02 -1.79 -45.06
N ASP A 27 -11.84 -1.64 -45.68
CA ASP A 27 -11.12 -0.46 -46.15
C ASP A 27 -11.85 0.44 -47.19
N THR A 28 -11.36 1.68 -47.36
CA THR A 28 -10.79 2.18 -48.65
C THR A 28 -10.27 3.64 -48.60
N ASP A 29 -8.97 3.77 -48.90
CA ASP A 29 -8.28 4.68 -49.84
C ASP A 29 -8.53 6.19 -49.94
N GLY A 30 -7.41 6.94 -49.97
CA GLY A 30 -7.36 8.32 -50.47
C GLY A 30 -5.99 9.01 -50.37
N ALA A 31 -5.03 8.62 -51.22
CA ALA A 31 -3.67 9.18 -51.33
C ALA A 31 -3.60 10.67 -51.78
N ARG A 32 -2.51 11.39 -51.41
CA ARG A 32 -1.63 12.16 -52.34
C ARG A 32 -0.44 12.88 -51.66
N ASN A 33 0.73 12.69 -52.28
CA ASN A 33 2.09 13.23 -52.14
C ASN A 33 2.23 14.76 -51.90
N ASN A 34 3.34 15.22 -51.26
CA ASN A 34 4.52 15.78 -51.95
C ASN A 34 5.66 16.25 -51.00
N ASP A 35 6.85 15.66 -51.19
CA ASP A 35 8.25 16.16 -51.23
C ASP A 35 8.72 17.45 -50.52
N GLY A 36 9.89 17.38 -49.86
CA GLY A 36 10.68 18.57 -49.48
C GLY A 36 11.89 18.36 -48.54
N ASN A 37 13.00 17.89 -49.11
CA ASN A 37 14.33 17.63 -48.53
C ASN A 37 15.08 18.84 -47.90
N GLY A 38 15.97 18.60 -46.90
CA GLY A 38 16.92 19.60 -46.37
C GLY A 38 17.73 19.22 -45.10
N ASN A 39 18.77 18.42 -45.28
CA ASN A 39 19.76 17.86 -44.32
C ASN A 39 20.68 18.89 -43.62
N THR A 40 21.09 18.65 -42.33
CA THR A 40 22.52 18.61 -41.89
C THR A 40 22.74 18.08 -40.44
N THR A 41 23.40 16.91 -40.37
CA THR A 41 24.56 16.48 -39.52
C THR A 41 24.51 16.38 -37.98
N GLY A 42 24.79 15.18 -37.44
CA GLY A 42 25.29 14.99 -36.07
C GLY A 42 25.24 13.56 -35.48
N ALA A 43 26.16 12.67 -35.89
CA ALA A 43 26.72 11.49 -35.22
C ALA A 43 25.90 10.62 -34.21
N GLY A 44 25.54 9.40 -34.66
CA GLY A 44 26.08 8.16 -34.06
C GLY A 44 25.33 7.45 -32.92
N ALA A 45 24.11 6.98 -33.15
CA ALA A 45 23.50 5.87 -32.39
C ALA A 45 23.08 4.74 -33.36
N GLY A 46 23.50 3.50 -33.08
CA GLY A 46 23.13 2.32 -33.84
C GLY A 46 21.64 2.03 -33.72
N GLY A 47 20.87 2.45 -34.73
CA GLY A 47 19.44 2.24 -34.83
C GLY A 47 19.09 0.80 -35.19
N VAL A 48 18.20 0.19 -34.42
CA VAL A 48 17.37 -0.91 -34.88
C VAL A 48 16.35 -0.31 -35.85
N GLY A 49 16.41 -0.77 -37.10
CA GLY A 49 15.57 -0.28 -38.19
C GLY A 49 14.08 -0.44 -37.89
N GLY A 50 13.36 0.68 -37.93
CA GLY A 50 11.91 0.71 -38.01
C GLY A 50 11.46 0.15 -39.36
N SER A 51 10.77 -0.99 -39.32
CA SER A 51 9.91 -1.44 -40.40
C SER A 51 8.52 -0.87 -40.16
N SER A 52 8.13 0.09 -40.98
CA SER A 52 6.74 0.48 -41.18
C SER A 52 5.95 -0.72 -41.73
N GLY A 53 5.09 -1.32 -40.91
CA GLY A 53 4.16 -2.36 -41.29
C GLY A 53 2.87 -2.24 -40.48
N THR A 54 1.80 -1.82 -41.17
CA THR A 54 0.38 -2.10 -40.90
C THR A 54 0.00 -2.69 -39.52
N GLY A 55 -0.55 -1.85 -38.64
CA GLY A 55 -1.88 -2.06 -38.03
C GLY A 55 -2.20 -3.33 -37.22
N VAL A 56 -1.24 -4.15 -36.83
CA VAL A 56 -1.47 -5.22 -35.84
C VAL A 56 -0.74 -4.85 -34.56
N THR A 57 -1.48 -4.33 -33.58
CA THR A 57 -1.00 -4.20 -32.22
C THR A 57 -0.58 -5.60 -31.73
N ASP A 58 0.68 -5.75 -31.33
CA ASP A 58 1.22 -7.00 -30.77
C ASP A 58 0.28 -7.52 -29.66
N PRO A 59 -0.32 -8.72 -29.81
CA PRO A 59 -1.23 -9.28 -28.83
C PRO A 59 -0.65 -9.33 -27.41
N LEU A 60 0.67 -9.51 -27.27
CA LEU A 60 1.34 -9.48 -25.98
C LEU A 60 1.30 -8.09 -25.34
N LEU A 61 1.48 -7.02 -26.13
CA LEU A 61 1.38 -5.65 -25.62
C LEU A 61 -0.05 -5.29 -25.24
N ILE A 62 -1.04 -5.74 -26.01
CA ILE A 62 -2.46 -5.57 -25.67
C ILE A 62 -2.76 -6.23 -24.32
N GLU A 63 -2.40 -7.51 -24.17
CA GLU A 63 -2.69 -8.25 -22.94
C GLU A 63 -1.89 -7.70 -21.75
N SER A 64 -0.63 -7.29 -21.94
CA SER A 64 0.17 -6.68 -20.87
C SER A 64 -0.46 -5.40 -20.33
N ASN A 65 -0.96 -4.53 -21.21
CA ASN A 65 -1.68 -3.32 -20.79
C ASN A 65 -3.00 -3.66 -20.09
N ALA A 66 -3.74 -4.67 -20.57
CA ALA A 66 -4.96 -5.13 -19.93
C ALA A 66 -4.69 -5.70 -18.53
N ARG A 67 -3.62 -6.49 -18.36
CA ARG A 67 -3.17 -7.03 -17.06
C ARG A 67 -2.76 -5.93 -16.10
N LEU A 68 -2.04 -4.92 -16.60
CA LEU A 68 -1.65 -3.76 -15.80
C LEU A 68 -2.89 -3.02 -15.26
N GLU A 69 -3.89 -2.81 -16.11
CA GLU A 69 -5.15 -2.20 -15.70
C GLU A 69 -5.89 -3.06 -14.67
N ARG A 70 -6.07 -4.36 -14.94
CA ARG A 70 -6.76 -5.27 -14.00
C ARG A 70 -6.04 -5.32 -12.65
N GLY A 71 -4.72 -5.42 -12.64
CA GLY A 71 -3.92 -5.39 -11.43
C GLY A 71 -4.05 -4.07 -10.67
N ARG A 72 -4.11 -2.92 -11.37
CA ARG A 72 -4.39 -1.62 -10.75
C ARG A 72 -5.77 -1.59 -10.12
N GLN A 73 -6.79 -2.10 -10.81
CA GLN A 73 -8.15 -2.18 -10.27
C GLN A 73 -8.20 -3.08 -9.02
N ILE A 74 -7.52 -4.23 -9.05
CA ILE A 74 -7.43 -5.12 -7.89
C ILE A 74 -6.79 -4.39 -6.71
N PHE A 75 -5.63 -3.78 -6.92
CA PHE A 75 -4.89 -3.05 -5.88
C PHE A 75 -5.71 -1.92 -5.25
N ARG A 76 -6.49 -1.21 -6.08
CA ARG A 76 -7.21 0.01 -5.72
C ARG A 76 -8.64 -0.18 -5.21
N PHE A 77 -9.27 -1.33 -5.45
CA PHE A 77 -10.71 -1.48 -5.21
C PHE A 77 -11.14 -2.86 -4.71
N ASP A 78 -10.28 -3.88 -4.79
CA ASP A 78 -10.67 -5.22 -4.36
C ASP A 78 -10.58 -5.37 -2.83
N THR A 79 -11.68 -5.85 -2.23
CA THR A 79 -11.75 -6.11 -0.79
C THR A 79 -11.32 -7.53 -0.43
N PHE A 80 -11.15 -8.42 -1.42
CA PHE A 80 -10.94 -9.84 -1.24
C PHE A 80 -12.01 -10.55 -0.39
N GLY A 81 -13.21 -9.95 -0.23
CA GLY A 81 -14.24 -10.49 0.65
C GLY A 81 -14.07 -10.13 2.13
N SER A 82 -13.21 -9.15 2.44
CA SER A 82 -12.87 -8.73 3.80
C SER A 82 -14.04 -8.06 4.55
N GLU A 83 -15.12 -7.71 3.86
CA GLU A 83 -16.31 -7.12 4.48
C GLU A 83 -16.96 -8.00 5.57
N VAL A 84 -16.83 -9.32 5.43
CA VAL A 84 -17.27 -10.30 6.44
C VAL A 84 -16.60 -10.04 7.79
N PHE A 85 -15.35 -9.60 7.78
CA PHE A 85 -14.64 -9.28 9.01
C PHE A 85 -14.85 -7.82 9.42
N TRP A 86 -14.48 -6.87 8.54
CA TRP A 86 -14.42 -5.44 8.90
C TRP A 86 -15.78 -4.81 9.17
N GLY A 87 -16.80 -5.15 8.37
CA GLY A 87 -18.16 -4.66 8.60
C GLY A 87 -18.99 -5.62 9.45
N ASP A 88 -18.96 -6.91 9.15
CA ASP A 88 -19.93 -7.84 9.76
C ASP A 88 -19.46 -8.39 11.11
N THR A 89 -18.15 -8.56 11.34
CA THR A 89 -17.62 -9.13 12.59
C THR A 89 -17.26 -8.06 13.62
N ILE A 90 -16.48 -7.04 13.22
CA ILE A 90 -16.02 -6.00 14.17
C ILE A 90 -16.82 -4.71 14.09
N HIS A 91 -17.74 -4.59 13.12
CA HIS A 91 -18.67 -3.46 12.98
C HIS A 91 -18.02 -2.10 12.77
N LEU A 92 -16.86 -2.05 12.09
CA LEU A 92 -16.13 -0.80 11.88
C LEU A 92 -16.94 0.23 11.08
N ASN A 93 -17.79 -0.22 10.15
CA ASN A 93 -18.73 0.65 9.44
C ASN A 93 -19.68 1.41 10.38
N GLN A 94 -20.09 0.81 11.49
CA GLN A 94 -20.98 1.44 12.46
C GLN A 94 -20.26 2.55 13.23
N ALA A 95 -19.01 2.33 13.65
CA ALA A 95 -18.20 3.37 14.29
C ALA A 95 -17.90 4.55 13.34
N ILE A 96 -17.69 4.27 12.04
CA ILE A 96 -17.49 5.32 11.03
C ILE A 96 -18.77 6.14 10.83
N ALA A 97 -19.91 5.48 10.66
CA ALA A 97 -21.19 6.15 10.40
C ALA A 97 -21.65 6.99 11.60
N GLY A 98 -21.50 6.47 12.82
CA GLY A 98 -22.02 7.09 14.03
C GLY A 98 -23.54 7.03 14.15
N GLU A 99 -24.06 7.29 15.35
CA GLU A 99 -25.49 7.17 15.67
C GLU A 99 -26.38 8.03 14.76
N ALA A 100 -25.90 9.21 14.36
CA ALA A 100 -26.61 10.12 13.47
C ALA A 100 -26.85 9.54 12.05
N ASN A 101 -26.04 8.56 11.63
CA ASN A 101 -26.14 7.90 10.32
C ASN A 101 -26.43 6.40 10.43
N GLY A 102 -27.02 5.95 11.55
CA GLY A 102 -27.43 4.55 11.75
C GLY A 102 -26.33 3.61 12.26
N GLY A 103 -25.19 4.16 12.69
CA GLY A 103 -24.10 3.44 13.33
C GLY A 103 -24.08 3.56 14.86
N VAL A 104 -22.89 3.50 15.44
CA VAL A 104 -22.65 3.52 16.90
C VAL A 104 -21.62 4.60 17.24
N GLY A 105 -21.83 5.32 18.35
CA GLY A 105 -20.93 6.37 18.80
C GLY A 105 -21.00 7.66 17.96
N PRO A 106 -20.00 8.55 18.08
CA PRO A 106 -20.05 9.88 17.48
C PRO A 106 -19.88 9.89 15.96
N GLY A 107 -19.43 8.80 15.34
CA GLY A 107 -19.03 8.78 13.94
C GLY A 107 -17.64 9.36 13.72
N VAL A 108 -17.12 9.18 12.51
CA VAL A 108 -15.81 9.71 12.10
C VAL A 108 -16.02 10.80 11.05
N SER A 109 -15.67 12.04 11.37
CA SER A 109 -15.70 13.15 10.41
C SER A 109 -14.52 13.10 9.43
N PRO A 110 -14.58 13.81 8.29
CA PRO A 110 -13.44 13.93 7.38
C PRO A 110 -12.16 14.41 8.07
N ASN A 111 -12.24 15.43 8.93
CA ASN A 111 -11.07 15.92 9.68
C ASN A 111 -10.50 14.85 10.62
N ALA A 112 -11.35 14.09 11.30
CA ALA A 112 -10.92 13.00 12.16
C ALA A 112 -10.28 11.85 11.35
N ALA A 113 -10.85 11.50 10.20
CA ALA A 113 -10.30 10.51 9.29
C ALA A 113 -8.90 10.90 8.77
N LEU A 114 -8.73 12.16 8.34
CA LEU A 114 -7.43 12.69 7.91
C LEU A 114 -6.41 12.70 9.05
N ALA A 115 -6.84 13.00 10.29
CA ALA A 115 -5.97 12.94 11.47
C ALA A 115 -5.54 11.50 11.82
N LEU A 116 -6.33 10.49 11.45
CA LEU A 116 -5.97 9.07 11.52
C LEU A 116 -5.10 8.60 10.34
N GLY A 117 -4.78 9.50 9.41
CA GLY A 117 -3.93 9.21 8.25
C GLY A 117 -4.65 8.57 7.06
N LEU A 118 -5.98 8.49 7.08
CA LEU A 118 -6.75 8.16 5.89
C LEU A 118 -6.56 9.25 4.83
N LYS A 119 -6.66 8.86 3.56
CA LYS A 119 -6.44 9.75 2.41
C LYS A 119 -7.69 9.83 1.55
N VAL A 120 -7.85 10.94 0.86
CA VAL A 120 -8.98 11.17 -0.05
C VAL A 120 -8.47 11.41 -1.47
N ASP A 121 -8.92 10.58 -2.40
CA ASP A 121 -8.66 10.71 -3.82
C ASP A 121 -9.53 11.82 -4.42
N MET A 122 -8.89 12.93 -4.82
CA MET A 122 -9.60 14.07 -5.37
C MET A 122 -10.22 13.78 -6.75
N ASP A 123 -9.70 12.79 -7.48
CA ASP A 123 -10.20 12.42 -8.81
C ASP A 123 -11.55 11.69 -8.75
N ALA A 124 -11.91 11.16 -7.57
CA ALA A 124 -13.20 10.53 -7.31
C ALA A 124 -14.28 11.53 -6.86
N ILE A 125 -13.91 12.78 -6.51
CA ILE A 125 -14.84 13.79 -6.03
C ILE A 125 -15.45 14.55 -7.22
N PRO A 126 -16.79 14.62 -7.35
CA PRO A 126 -17.44 15.45 -8.36
C PRO A 126 -17.01 16.92 -8.27
N ALA A 127 -16.84 17.58 -9.42
CA ALA A 127 -16.29 18.94 -9.49
C ALA A 127 -17.10 19.99 -8.70
N ASP A 128 -18.42 19.84 -8.64
CA ASP A 128 -19.32 20.68 -7.85
C ASP A 128 -19.14 20.47 -6.34
N VAL A 129 -18.95 19.22 -5.90
CA VAL A 129 -18.62 18.90 -4.50
C VAL A 129 -17.26 19.47 -4.12
N ALA A 130 -16.25 19.30 -4.97
CA ALA A 130 -14.91 19.86 -4.74
C ALA A 130 -14.95 21.40 -4.61
N ALA A 131 -15.72 22.08 -5.46
CA ALA A 131 -15.93 23.52 -5.38
C ALA A 131 -16.64 23.94 -4.09
N ALA A 132 -17.65 23.19 -3.64
CA ALA A 132 -18.34 23.44 -2.38
C ALA A 132 -17.40 23.27 -1.16
N VAL A 133 -16.51 22.28 -1.18
CA VAL A 133 -15.48 22.10 -0.14
C VAL A 133 -14.53 23.30 -0.12
N GLN A 134 -14.03 23.75 -1.27
CA GLN A 134 -13.16 24.94 -1.37
C GLN A 134 -13.85 26.22 -0.88
N ALA A 135 -15.15 26.33 -1.11
CA ALA A 135 -15.96 27.46 -0.65
C ALA A 135 -16.34 27.39 0.84
N GLY A 136 -15.91 26.34 1.58
CA GLY A 136 -16.26 26.15 2.99
C GLY A 136 -17.73 25.83 3.22
N GLN A 137 -18.42 25.31 2.21
CA GLN A 137 -19.86 25.01 2.24
C GLN A 137 -20.17 23.58 2.69
N VAL A 138 -19.15 22.73 2.78
CA VAL A 138 -19.26 21.36 3.27
C VAL A 138 -18.73 21.29 4.70
N ASN A 139 -19.52 20.71 5.60
CA ASN A 139 -19.09 20.50 6.98
C ASN A 139 -18.14 19.29 7.07
N LEU A 140 -16.84 19.56 7.23
CA LEU A 140 -15.80 18.53 7.37
C LEU A 140 -15.69 17.95 8.79
N ASP A 141 -16.55 18.40 9.72
CA ASP A 141 -16.71 17.83 11.06
C ASP A 141 -17.98 16.96 11.19
N ASP A 142 -18.75 16.79 10.10
CA ASP A 142 -19.93 15.92 10.06
C ASP A 142 -19.57 14.51 9.56
N PRO A 143 -19.81 13.44 10.34
CA PRO A 143 -19.63 12.06 9.88
C PRO A 143 -20.42 11.69 8.62
N ALA A 144 -21.55 12.35 8.36
CA ALA A 144 -22.31 12.14 7.12
C ALA A 144 -21.46 12.44 5.87
N THR A 145 -20.54 13.41 5.96
CA THR A 145 -19.61 13.74 4.88
C THR A 145 -18.62 12.59 4.63
N THR A 146 -18.13 11.92 5.67
CA THR A 146 -17.27 10.72 5.51
C THR A 146 -18.03 9.60 4.83
N VAL A 147 -19.26 9.32 5.26
CA VAL A 147 -20.11 8.29 4.65
C VAL A 147 -20.35 8.61 3.16
N ALA A 148 -20.57 9.88 2.82
CA ALA A 148 -20.71 10.31 1.43
C ALA A 148 -19.41 10.12 0.61
N LEU A 149 -18.24 10.45 1.18
CA LEU A 149 -16.95 10.21 0.52
C LEU A 149 -16.67 8.72 0.29
N ILE A 150 -17.02 7.86 1.25
CA ILE A 150 -16.93 6.40 1.09
C ILE A 150 -17.85 5.94 -0.05
N LYS A 151 -19.08 6.48 -0.12
CA LYS A 151 -20.02 6.14 -1.20
C LYS A 151 -19.52 6.55 -2.59
N LEU A 152 -18.70 7.60 -2.67
CA LEU A 152 -18.03 8.04 -3.89
C LEU A 152 -16.77 7.21 -4.22
N ASN A 153 -16.38 6.25 -3.37
CA ASN A 153 -15.08 5.57 -3.42
C ASN A 153 -13.89 6.56 -3.39
N ALA A 154 -14.08 7.70 -2.71
CA ALA A 154 -13.06 8.74 -2.60
C ALA A 154 -12.10 8.49 -1.43
N VAL A 155 -12.50 7.73 -0.40
CA VAL A 155 -11.58 7.35 0.68
C VAL A 155 -10.66 6.24 0.20
N VAL A 156 -9.37 6.52 0.09
CA VAL A 156 -8.37 5.60 -0.45
C VAL A 156 -8.28 4.36 0.45
N GLY A 157 -8.44 3.18 -0.14
CA GLY A 157 -8.27 1.93 0.57
C GLY A 157 -9.53 1.35 1.22
N ILE A 158 -10.68 2.03 1.12
CA ILE A 158 -11.94 1.61 1.75
C ILE A 158 -13.03 1.47 0.70
N THR A 159 -13.74 0.34 0.73
CA THR A 159 -14.98 0.14 -0.03
C THR A 159 -16.16 0.06 0.94
N GLY A 160 -17.16 0.93 0.79
CA GLY A 160 -18.41 0.84 1.54
C GLY A 160 -19.46 0.01 0.80
N ILE A 161 -20.21 -0.80 1.55
CA ILE A 161 -21.40 -1.50 1.06
C ILE A 161 -22.63 -0.77 1.61
N PHE A 162 -23.58 -0.45 0.74
CA PHE A 162 -24.76 0.31 1.07
C PHE A 162 -26.02 -0.49 0.80
N ASP A 163 -27.00 -0.41 1.69
CA ASP A 163 -28.33 -0.99 1.49
C ASP A 163 -29.20 -0.16 0.52
N ASP A 164 -30.40 -0.65 0.22
CA ASP A 164 -31.36 0.03 -0.67
C ASP A 164 -31.81 1.40 -0.13
N ALA A 165 -31.72 1.63 1.18
CA ALA A 165 -32.01 2.92 1.81
C ALA A 165 -30.82 3.89 1.74
N GLY A 166 -29.65 3.43 1.28
CA GLY A 166 -28.43 4.21 1.20
C GLY A 166 -27.65 4.29 2.52
N THR A 167 -27.94 3.41 3.48
CA THR A 167 -27.22 3.29 4.76
C THR A 167 -25.96 2.45 4.56
N LEU A 168 -24.85 2.83 5.20
CA LEU A 168 -23.61 2.05 5.18
C LEU A 168 -23.78 0.75 5.98
N SER A 169 -24.03 -0.35 5.29
CA SER A 169 -24.39 -1.64 5.89
C SER A 169 -23.16 -2.50 6.21
N SER A 170 -22.07 -2.38 5.45
CA SER A 170 -20.80 -3.07 5.69
C SER A 170 -19.65 -2.32 5.03
N MET A 171 -18.41 -2.76 5.24
CA MET A 171 -17.23 -2.19 4.59
C MET A 171 -16.10 -3.21 4.46
N GLY A 172 -15.29 -3.10 3.42
CA GLY A 172 -14.04 -3.85 3.27
C GLY A 172 -12.85 -2.91 3.03
N ILE A 173 -11.64 -3.46 3.14
CA ILE A 173 -10.39 -2.74 2.93
C ILE A 173 -9.62 -3.27 1.71
N GLN A 174 -8.74 -2.45 1.14
CA GLN A 174 -7.98 -2.74 -0.08
C GLN A 174 -6.47 -2.63 0.18
N CYS A 175 -5.64 -3.14 -0.73
CA CYS A 175 -4.18 -2.97 -0.65
C CYS A 175 -3.76 -1.49 -0.59
N ALA A 176 -4.49 -0.62 -1.30
CA ALA A 176 -4.26 0.82 -1.34
C ALA A 176 -4.39 1.52 0.03
N LEU A 177 -5.05 0.91 1.03
CA LEU A 177 -5.18 1.51 2.37
C LEU A 177 -3.81 1.80 3.00
N CYS A 178 -2.94 0.79 2.98
CA CYS A 178 -1.58 0.88 3.53
C CYS A 178 -0.57 1.32 2.48
N HIS A 179 -0.76 0.95 1.21
CA HIS A 179 0.24 1.13 0.15
C HIS A 179 -0.14 2.21 -0.86
N SER A 180 -0.94 3.19 -0.48
CA SER A 180 -1.13 4.42 -1.27
C SER A 180 -1.20 5.64 -0.37
N THR A 181 -0.77 6.76 -0.92
CA THR A 181 -1.04 8.10 -0.36
C THR A 181 -1.59 9.00 -1.47
N VAL A 182 -1.67 10.29 -1.21
CA VAL A 182 -1.97 11.32 -2.21
C VAL A 182 -0.88 12.39 -2.23
N ASP A 183 -0.86 13.19 -3.29
CA ASP A 183 0.12 14.26 -3.52
C ASP A 183 -0.23 15.61 -2.85
N ASP A 184 -1.30 15.64 -2.05
CA ASP A 184 -1.81 16.82 -1.36
C ASP A 184 -2.17 18.01 -2.29
N ALA A 185 -2.44 17.76 -3.58
CA ALA A 185 -2.71 18.82 -4.56
C ALA A 185 -3.97 19.67 -4.26
N PHE A 186 -4.92 19.14 -3.46
CA PHE A 186 -6.12 19.86 -3.05
C PHE A 186 -6.01 20.40 -1.61
N ALA A 187 -5.61 19.55 -0.67
CA ALA A 187 -5.38 19.88 0.74
C ALA A 187 -4.49 18.80 1.38
N PRO A 188 -3.90 19.00 2.58
CA PRO A 188 -3.18 17.94 3.27
C PRO A 188 -4.04 16.68 3.44
N GLY A 189 -3.59 15.55 2.89
CA GLY A 189 -4.30 14.27 2.85
C GLY A 189 -5.38 14.14 1.76
N VAL A 190 -5.51 15.13 0.87
CA VAL A 190 -6.46 15.15 -0.26
C VAL A 190 -5.74 15.53 -1.56
N GLY A 191 -5.71 14.63 -2.54
CA GLY A 191 -4.96 14.84 -3.77
C GLY A 191 -5.07 13.70 -4.77
N HIS A 192 -4.21 13.69 -5.78
CA HIS A 192 -4.12 12.60 -6.75
C HIS A 192 -3.46 11.37 -6.12
N ARG A 193 -4.01 10.19 -6.40
CA ARG A 193 -3.56 8.92 -5.81
C ARG A 193 -2.14 8.55 -6.25
N LEU A 194 -1.30 8.24 -5.27
CA LEU A 194 0.06 7.77 -5.43
C LEU A 194 0.18 6.31 -4.97
N ASP A 195 0.06 5.38 -5.92
CA ASP A 195 0.12 3.94 -5.65
C ASP A 195 1.55 3.47 -5.37
N GLY A 196 1.69 2.50 -4.47
CA GLY A 196 2.98 1.94 -4.06
C GLY A 196 3.67 2.70 -2.94
N TRP A 197 3.23 3.93 -2.67
CA TRP A 197 3.74 4.76 -1.58
C TRP A 197 3.23 4.23 -0.25
N PRO A 198 4.11 4.03 0.76
CA PRO A 198 3.66 3.61 2.07
C PRO A 198 2.89 4.76 2.74
N ASN A 199 1.69 4.49 3.25
CA ASN A 199 0.93 5.46 4.02
C ASN A 199 1.54 5.60 5.42
N ARG A 200 2.57 6.44 5.53
CA ARG A 200 3.29 6.73 6.79
C ARG A 200 2.46 7.50 7.82
N ASP A 201 1.24 7.89 7.48
CA ASP A 201 0.32 8.61 8.37
C ASP A 201 -0.71 7.70 9.00
N LEU A 202 -1.03 6.58 8.34
CA LEU A 202 -2.13 5.72 8.72
C LEU A 202 -1.93 5.13 10.11
N ASN A 203 -2.83 5.45 11.03
CA ASN A 203 -2.85 4.85 12.36
C ASN A 203 -3.77 3.64 12.37
N VAL A 204 -3.29 2.52 11.81
CA VAL A 204 -4.05 1.27 11.71
C VAL A 204 -4.52 0.81 13.09
N GLY A 205 -3.64 0.86 14.08
CA GLY A 205 -3.94 0.45 15.45
C GLY A 205 -5.11 1.23 16.05
N ALA A 206 -5.10 2.57 15.97
CA ALA A 206 -6.20 3.39 16.48
C ALA A 206 -7.51 3.18 15.70
N ILE A 207 -7.45 2.96 14.39
CA ILE A 207 -8.63 2.66 13.57
C ILE A 207 -9.26 1.35 14.02
N VAL A 208 -8.47 0.27 14.11
CA VAL A 208 -8.97 -1.03 14.58
C VAL A 208 -9.50 -0.92 16.01
N ALA A 209 -8.78 -0.24 16.90
CA ALA A 209 -9.18 -0.07 18.30
C ALA A 209 -10.50 0.72 18.49
N SER A 210 -10.95 1.44 17.45
CA SER A 210 -12.24 2.15 17.46
C SER A 210 -13.43 1.27 17.09
N ALA A 211 -13.20 0.02 16.67
CA ALA A 211 -14.25 -0.91 16.29
C ALA A 211 -15.18 -1.22 17.49
N PRO A 212 -16.51 -1.28 17.28
CA PRO A 212 -17.45 -1.60 18.36
C PRO A 212 -17.27 -2.99 18.99
N ASP A 213 -16.76 -3.95 18.22
CA ASP A 213 -16.49 -5.31 18.72
C ASP A 213 -15.05 -5.76 18.41
N LEU A 214 -14.26 -5.95 19.47
CA LEU A 214 -12.89 -6.47 19.40
C LEU A 214 -12.77 -7.91 19.92
N SER A 215 -13.90 -8.59 20.14
CA SER A 215 -13.93 -9.97 20.66
C SER A 215 -13.20 -10.94 19.75
N ALA A 216 -13.23 -10.75 18.42
CA ALA A 216 -12.48 -11.57 17.49
C ALA A 216 -10.96 -11.55 17.78
N PHE A 217 -10.40 -10.36 18.01
CA PHE A 217 -8.99 -10.20 18.39
C PHE A 217 -8.70 -10.73 19.80
N ALA A 218 -9.57 -10.41 20.76
CA ALA A 218 -9.43 -10.88 22.14
C ALA A 218 -9.42 -12.42 22.24
N ASN A 219 -10.31 -13.07 21.50
CA ASN A 219 -10.40 -14.52 21.42
C ASN A 219 -9.19 -15.13 20.70
N LEU A 220 -8.73 -14.53 19.61
CA LEU A 220 -7.56 -15.01 18.86
C LEU A 220 -6.27 -14.93 19.70
N LEU A 221 -6.09 -13.82 20.41
CA LEU A 221 -4.90 -13.55 21.24
C LEU A 221 -5.01 -14.11 22.66
N GLU A 222 -6.18 -14.63 23.05
CA GLU A 222 -6.47 -15.16 24.40
C GLU A 222 -6.23 -14.15 25.53
N VAL A 223 -6.60 -12.88 25.29
CA VAL A 223 -6.50 -11.76 26.24
C VAL A 223 -7.81 -11.00 26.35
N ASP A 224 -7.92 -10.07 27.29
CA ASP A 224 -9.09 -9.21 27.38
C ASP A 224 -9.05 -8.05 26.36
N ILE A 225 -10.23 -7.49 26.06
CA ILE A 225 -10.38 -6.36 25.13
C ILE A 225 -9.52 -5.14 25.52
N PRO A 226 -9.43 -4.72 26.81
CA PRO A 226 -8.52 -3.64 27.21
C PRO A 226 -7.05 -3.90 26.84
N THR A 227 -6.60 -5.14 26.93
CA THR A 227 -5.26 -5.54 26.50
C THR A 227 -5.11 -5.41 24.98
N VAL A 228 -6.09 -5.87 24.19
CA VAL A 228 -6.11 -5.68 22.73
C VAL A 228 -6.00 -4.19 22.37
N ILE A 229 -6.82 -3.34 23.00
CA ILE A 229 -6.80 -1.88 22.78
C ILE A 229 -5.43 -1.28 23.12
N THR A 230 -4.81 -1.74 24.21
CA THR A 230 -3.46 -1.28 24.60
C THR A 230 -2.42 -1.67 23.55
N VAL A 231 -2.47 -2.90 23.05
CA VAL A 231 -1.58 -3.39 22.00
C VAL A 231 -1.76 -2.59 20.71
N LEU A 232 -3.00 -2.46 20.23
CA LEU A 232 -3.31 -1.72 18.99
C LEU A 232 -2.87 -0.26 19.07
N ASN A 233 -3.18 0.43 20.18
CA ASN A 233 -2.76 1.82 20.36
C ASN A 233 -1.25 2.00 20.52
N SER A 234 -0.48 0.94 20.79
CA SER A 234 0.98 1.02 20.86
C SER A 234 1.65 1.16 19.49
N TRP A 235 0.95 0.79 18.40
CA TRP A 235 1.54 0.77 17.06
C TRP A 235 1.88 2.17 16.56
N GLY A 236 0.95 3.12 16.73
CA GLY A 236 1.08 4.48 16.26
C GLY A 236 1.00 4.64 14.72
N PRO A 237 1.13 5.88 14.21
CA PRO A 237 1.01 6.20 12.80
C PRO A 237 2.07 5.51 11.92
N GLY A 238 1.64 5.09 10.73
CA GLY A 238 2.51 4.52 9.69
C GLY A 238 3.03 3.13 10.01
N LYS A 239 2.46 2.45 11.01
CA LYS A 239 2.91 1.14 11.48
C LYS A 239 1.79 0.09 11.50
N PHE A 240 2.21 -1.16 11.32
CA PHE A 240 1.37 -2.36 11.36
C PHE A 240 2.21 -3.55 11.87
N ASP A 241 1.61 -4.40 12.70
CA ASP A 241 2.26 -5.63 13.19
C ASP A 241 1.65 -6.84 12.47
N ALA A 242 2.29 -7.26 11.37
CA ALA A 242 1.79 -8.34 10.53
C ALA A 242 2.02 -9.73 11.15
N GLU A 243 2.81 -9.83 12.21
CA GLU A 243 3.12 -11.09 12.86
C GLU A 243 2.34 -11.31 14.17
N LEU A 244 1.66 -10.27 14.69
CA LEU A 244 0.91 -10.33 15.95
C LEU A 244 -0.09 -11.49 15.98
N ALA A 245 -0.85 -11.67 14.89
CA ALA A 245 -1.86 -12.72 14.76
C ALA A 245 -1.24 -14.13 14.67
N PHE A 246 0.08 -14.24 14.49
CA PHE A 246 0.77 -15.52 14.35
C PHE A 246 1.53 -15.92 15.61
N ASP A 247 2.20 -14.96 16.24
CA ASP A 247 3.12 -15.21 17.36
C ASP A 247 2.75 -14.54 18.69
N GLY A 248 1.79 -13.61 18.69
CA GLY A 248 1.31 -12.92 19.89
C GLY A 248 2.30 -11.92 20.51
N LYS A 249 3.40 -11.57 19.83
CA LYS A 249 4.47 -10.73 20.39
C LYS A 249 4.24 -9.25 20.12
N ALA A 250 3.41 -8.61 20.94
CA ALA A 250 3.07 -7.18 20.79
C ALA A 250 4.19 -6.18 21.13
N PHE A 251 5.14 -6.57 21.98
CA PHE A 251 6.19 -5.67 22.48
C PHE A 251 7.56 -6.32 22.38
N ARG A 252 8.55 -5.50 22.06
CA ARG A 252 9.97 -5.84 22.09
C ARG A 252 10.47 -5.98 23.54
N PRO A 253 11.64 -6.60 23.77
CA PRO A 253 12.23 -6.71 25.11
C PRO A 253 12.48 -5.37 25.81
N ASP A 254 12.67 -4.28 25.06
CA ASP A 254 12.84 -2.93 25.59
C ASP A 254 11.52 -2.22 25.94
N GLY A 255 10.38 -2.89 25.75
CA GLY A 255 9.04 -2.34 25.96
C GLY A 255 8.49 -1.52 24.79
N GLY A 256 9.28 -1.34 23.71
CA GLY A 256 8.81 -0.70 22.49
C GLY A 256 7.81 -1.57 21.73
N THR A 257 6.98 -0.94 20.88
CA THR A 257 6.04 -1.68 20.03
C THR A 257 6.76 -2.62 19.06
N ALA A 258 6.17 -3.80 18.83
CA ALA A 258 6.59 -4.73 17.78
C ALA A 258 6.05 -4.35 16.39
N ALA A 259 5.22 -3.30 16.26
CA ALA A 259 4.75 -2.89 14.95
C ALA A 259 5.87 -2.33 14.08
N THR A 260 5.88 -2.75 12.82
CA THR A 260 6.84 -2.29 11.81
C THR A 260 6.24 -1.17 10.98
N LEU A 261 7.11 -0.32 10.47
CA LEU A 261 6.82 0.72 9.50
C LEU A 261 6.21 0.10 8.24
N ILE A 262 5.04 0.56 7.77
CA ILE A 262 4.40 0.08 6.53
C ILE A 262 5.39 0.19 5.34
N PRO A 263 5.78 -0.91 4.67
CA PRO A 263 6.80 -0.85 3.63
C PRO A 263 6.26 -0.25 2.32
N PRO A 264 7.15 0.32 1.48
CA PRO A 264 6.78 0.69 0.11
C PRO A 264 6.46 -0.56 -0.72
N ALA A 265 5.39 -0.51 -1.50
CA ALA A 265 5.06 -1.57 -2.47
C ALA A 265 5.70 -1.32 -3.85
N PHE A 266 6.22 -0.12 -4.11
CA PHE A 266 7.04 0.17 -5.29
C PHE A 266 8.45 -0.43 -5.18
N GLY A 267 9.15 -0.54 -6.31
CA GLY A 267 10.58 -0.85 -6.35
C GLY A 267 10.92 -2.29 -6.00
N GLN A 268 9.95 -3.21 -6.10
CA GLN A 268 10.11 -4.61 -5.74
C GLN A 268 10.41 -5.51 -6.96
N SER A 269 10.54 -4.92 -8.14
CA SER A 269 10.98 -5.66 -9.33
C SER A 269 12.42 -6.16 -9.15
N GLY A 270 12.63 -7.46 -9.40
CA GLY A 270 13.93 -8.12 -9.21
C GLY A 270 14.25 -8.51 -7.77
N VAL A 271 13.31 -8.33 -6.83
CA VAL A 271 13.48 -8.70 -5.41
C VAL A 271 12.91 -10.11 -5.16
N ASN A 272 13.70 -10.97 -4.51
CA ASN A 272 13.31 -12.36 -4.20
C ASN A 272 12.28 -12.44 -3.06
N LEU A 273 12.59 -11.84 -1.91
CA LEU A 273 11.72 -11.83 -0.73
C LEU A 273 11.22 -10.40 -0.47
N HIS A 274 9.92 -10.21 -0.26
CA HIS A 274 9.29 -8.89 -0.36
C HIS A 274 9.37 -8.07 0.94
N THR A 275 9.21 -8.69 2.10
CA THR A 275 9.12 -7.98 3.39
C THR A 275 10.50 -7.60 3.95
N TYR A 276 10.53 -6.82 5.04
CA TYR A 276 11.78 -6.49 5.74
C TYR A 276 12.50 -7.72 6.29
N THR A 277 11.77 -8.77 6.62
CA THR A 277 12.28 -10.00 7.26
C THR A 277 12.13 -11.25 6.39
N GLY A 278 11.79 -11.05 5.10
CA GLY A 278 11.81 -12.05 4.05
C GLY A 278 10.80 -13.19 4.15
N TRP A 279 9.50 -12.88 4.24
CA TRP A 279 8.44 -13.90 4.30
C TRP A 279 8.24 -14.69 3.00
N GLY A 280 8.37 -14.05 1.83
CA GLY A 280 8.17 -14.67 0.53
C GLY A 280 8.15 -13.64 -0.60
N SER A 281 7.93 -14.07 -1.84
CA SER A 281 7.80 -13.16 -2.98
C SER A 281 6.57 -12.27 -2.87
N THR A 282 6.48 -11.21 -3.69
CA THR A 282 5.31 -10.31 -3.71
C THR A 282 3.98 -11.07 -3.85
N THR A 283 3.91 -12.09 -4.70
CA THR A 283 2.69 -12.89 -4.88
C THR A 283 2.34 -13.70 -3.64
N HIS A 284 3.34 -14.29 -2.97
CA HIS A 284 3.13 -14.98 -1.70
C HIS A 284 2.62 -14.02 -0.63
N TRP A 285 3.27 -12.86 -0.50
CA TRP A 285 2.87 -11.83 0.46
C TRP A 285 1.46 -11.30 0.20
N ASN A 286 1.07 -11.09 -1.06
CA ASN A 286 -0.31 -10.74 -1.41
C ASN A 286 -1.32 -11.79 -0.95
N ALA A 287 -1.02 -13.08 -1.11
CA ALA A 287 -1.91 -14.15 -0.67
C ALA A 287 -2.03 -14.18 0.86
N LEU A 288 -0.92 -14.01 1.57
CA LEU A 288 -0.88 -13.91 3.04
C LEU A 288 -1.70 -12.71 3.51
N VAL A 289 -1.40 -11.51 3.01
CA VAL A 289 -2.05 -10.27 3.44
C VAL A 289 -3.54 -10.27 3.10
N SER A 290 -3.93 -10.60 1.87
CA SER A 290 -5.34 -10.59 1.49
C SER A 290 -6.19 -11.60 2.27
N THR A 291 -5.61 -12.72 2.71
CA THR A 291 -6.36 -13.79 3.38
C THR A 291 -6.29 -13.68 4.91
N LEU A 292 -5.09 -13.48 5.47
CA LEU A 292 -4.84 -13.52 6.91
C LEU A 292 -4.94 -12.13 7.56
N GLU A 293 -4.31 -11.10 6.96
CA GLU A 293 -4.22 -9.76 7.57
C GLU A 293 -5.42 -8.88 7.25
N MET A 294 -5.87 -8.89 5.99
CA MET A 294 -7.07 -8.19 5.54
C MET A 294 -8.33 -8.97 5.89
N HIS A 295 -8.21 -10.22 6.38
CA HIS A 295 -9.33 -11.12 6.65
C HIS A 295 -10.25 -11.37 5.45
N GLY A 296 -9.68 -11.43 4.23
CA GLY A 296 -10.40 -11.81 3.02
C GLY A 296 -10.67 -13.31 2.91
N GLN A 297 -11.46 -13.68 1.91
CA GLN A 297 -11.85 -15.04 1.57
C GLN A 297 -10.94 -15.58 0.48
N GLY A 298 -9.91 -16.34 0.88
CA GLY A 298 -8.90 -16.85 -0.05
C GLY A 298 -8.34 -18.21 0.33
N THR A 299 -7.89 -18.96 -0.67
CA THR A 299 -7.03 -20.13 -0.43
C THR A 299 -5.64 -19.65 -0.03
N PHE A 300 -5.15 -20.11 1.12
CA PHE A 300 -3.79 -19.83 1.56
C PHE A 300 -3.07 -21.11 2.01
N TYR A 301 -1.79 -21.24 1.68
CA TYR A 301 -0.98 -22.37 2.07
C TYR A 301 0.45 -21.94 2.37
N ASP A 302 0.85 -22.11 3.61
CA ASP A 302 2.23 -21.98 4.07
C ASP A 302 2.45 -22.91 5.28
N PRO A 303 3.11 -24.06 5.11
CA PRO A 303 3.33 -25.00 6.19
C PRO A 303 4.27 -24.45 7.28
N ARG A 304 5.03 -23.37 7.01
CA ARG A 304 5.89 -22.73 8.02
C ARG A 304 5.07 -22.20 9.20
N LEU A 305 3.83 -21.76 8.95
CA LEU A 305 2.89 -21.30 9.99
C LEU A 305 2.34 -22.44 10.88
N ASN A 306 2.65 -23.71 10.61
CA ASN A 306 2.25 -24.84 11.46
C ASN A 306 3.27 -25.14 12.57
N ASP A 307 4.38 -24.41 12.62
CA ASP A 307 5.35 -24.49 13.71
C ASP A 307 4.73 -23.89 14.98
N MET A 308 4.42 -24.75 15.96
CA MET A 308 3.79 -24.36 17.23
C MET A 308 4.73 -23.56 18.15
N GLU A 309 6.04 -23.72 18.01
CA GLU A 309 7.01 -22.98 18.82
C GLU A 309 7.21 -21.57 18.25
N LYS A 310 7.29 -21.47 16.92
CA LYS A 310 7.51 -20.20 16.21
C LYS A 310 6.23 -19.37 16.07
N PHE A 311 5.13 -20.00 15.67
CA PHE A 311 3.84 -19.38 15.35
C PHE A 311 2.67 -20.07 16.07
N PRO A 312 2.65 -20.05 17.42
CA PRO A 312 1.67 -20.78 18.21
C PRO A 312 0.21 -20.43 17.87
N ILE A 313 -0.08 -19.15 17.59
CA ILE A 313 -1.45 -18.70 17.28
C ILE A 313 -1.84 -19.18 15.88
N ALA A 314 -0.95 -19.03 14.90
CA ALA A 314 -1.21 -19.48 13.53
C ALA A 314 -1.40 -21.00 13.46
N ALA A 315 -0.55 -21.76 14.14
CA ALA A 315 -0.61 -23.22 14.20
C ALA A 315 -1.90 -23.70 14.88
N LYS A 316 -2.29 -23.10 16.02
CA LYS A 316 -3.52 -23.43 16.74
C LYS A 316 -4.78 -23.17 15.91
N ASN A 317 -4.76 -22.13 15.08
CA ASN A 317 -5.90 -21.71 14.26
C ASN A 317 -5.83 -22.21 12.81
N ASN A 318 -4.89 -23.12 12.49
CA ASN A 318 -4.70 -23.71 11.16
C ASN A 318 -4.55 -22.64 10.04
N MET A 319 -3.91 -21.51 10.35
CA MET A 319 -3.74 -20.40 9.41
C MET A 319 -2.79 -20.75 8.26
N GLY A 320 -1.91 -21.74 8.43
CA GLY A 320 -1.00 -22.24 7.39
C GLY A 320 -1.69 -23.06 6.28
N ASN A 321 -2.97 -23.39 6.41
CA ASN A 321 -3.70 -24.15 5.39
C ASN A 321 -5.19 -23.80 5.38
N LEU A 322 -5.52 -22.68 4.73
CA LEU A 322 -6.90 -22.21 4.53
C LEU A 322 -7.43 -22.65 3.17
N ARG A 323 -8.65 -23.18 3.17
CA ARG A 323 -9.38 -23.68 1.99
C ARG A 323 -10.87 -23.32 2.10
N PRO A 324 -11.23 -22.02 2.06
CA PRO A 324 -12.62 -21.60 2.13
C PRO A 324 -13.42 -22.10 0.91
N ALA A 325 -14.74 -22.14 1.02
CA ALA A 325 -15.61 -22.53 -0.09
C ALA A 325 -15.56 -21.53 -1.26
N VAL A 326 -15.28 -20.26 -0.95
CA VAL A 326 -15.13 -19.16 -1.92
C VAL A 326 -13.70 -18.66 -1.86
N ASP A 327 -13.02 -18.64 -3.00
CA ASP A 327 -11.66 -18.13 -3.14
C ASP A 327 -11.65 -16.88 -4.04
N MET A 328 -11.66 -15.72 -3.40
CA MET A 328 -11.60 -14.40 -4.02
C MET A 328 -10.17 -13.90 -4.20
N THR A 329 -9.16 -14.62 -3.68
CA THR A 329 -7.76 -14.21 -3.69
C THR A 329 -7.00 -14.80 -4.87
N THR A 330 -6.98 -16.14 -4.98
CA THR A 330 -6.12 -16.85 -5.95
C THR A 330 -6.26 -16.36 -7.39
N PRO A 331 -7.49 -16.13 -7.92
CA PRO A 331 -7.67 -15.68 -9.31
C PRO A 331 -7.04 -14.31 -9.61
N LYS A 332 -6.76 -13.49 -8.60
CA LYS A 332 -6.32 -12.09 -8.73
C LYS A 332 -4.81 -11.91 -8.56
N LEU A 333 -4.14 -12.88 -7.93
CA LEU A 333 -2.73 -12.80 -7.57
C LEU A 333 -1.81 -12.51 -8.76
N GLY A 334 -2.08 -13.11 -9.92
CA GLY A 334 -1.25 -12.95 -11.11
C GLY A 334 -1.24 -11.54 -11.68
N ASP A 335 -2.40 -10.87 -11.75
CA ASP A 335 -2.52 -9.52 -12.29
C ASP A 335 -2.12 -8.47 -11.24
N LEU A 336 -2.45 -8.69 -9.96
CA LEU A 336 -1.97 -7.85 -8.86
C LEU A 336 -0.44 -7.82 -8.80
N HIS A 337 0.21 -8.99 -8.89
CA HIS A 337 1.66 -9.08 -8.93
C HIS A 337 2.25 -8.31 -10.12
N PHE A 338 1.68 -8.49 -11.31
CA PHE A 338 2.14 -7.79 -12.52
C PHE A 338 2.08 -6.26 -12.35
N TYR A 339 1.00 -5.76 -11.75
CA TYR A 339 0.86 -4.33 -11.45
C TYR A 339 1.90 -3.84 -10.43
N GLN A 340 2.07 -4.54 -9.31
CA GLN A 340 3.02 -4.12 -8.27
C GLN A 340 4.47 -4.14 -8.76
N LEU A 341 4.85 -5.08 -9.64
CA LEU A 341 6.17 -5.08 -10.25
C LEU A 341 6.42 -3.86 -11.16
N ALA A 342 5.36 -3.25 -11.71
CA ALA A 342 5.45 -2.05 -12.53
C ALA A 342 5.56 -0.76 -11.71
N LEU A 343 5.25 -0.79 -10.40
CA LEU A 343 5.36 0.36 -9.50
C LEU A 343 6.84 0.70 -9.29
N SER A 344 7.30 1.76 -9.95
CA SER A 344 8.67 2.24 -9.84
C SER A 344 8.84 3.17 -8.64
N PRO A 345 10.01 3.21 -7.98
CA PRO A 345 10.28 4.19 -6.95
C PRO A 345 10.09 5.62 -7.48
N PRO A 346 9.49 6.53 -6.70
CA PRO A 346 9.37 7.92 -7.11
C PRO A 346 10.75 8.56 -7.18
N LYS A 347 10.96 9.37 -8.22
CA LYS A 347 12.20 10.14 -8.38
C LYS A 347 12.30 11.20 -7.29
N ALA A 348 13.51 11.44 -6.82
CA ALA A 348 13.78 12.58 -5.95
C ALA A 348 13.46 13.90 -6.67
N PRO A 349 12.81 14.87 -6.00
CA PRO A 349 12.64 16.21 -6.55
C PRO A 349 14.00 16.85 -6.90
N ALA A 350 14.08 17.56 -8.02
CA ALA A 350 15.36 18.05 -8.55
C ALA A 350 16.16 18.96 -7.60
N ALA A 351 15.50 19.60 -6.63
CA ALA A 351 16.12 20.48 -5.63
C ALA A 351 16.16 19.87 -4.22
N SER A 352 15.86 18.57 -4.07
CA SER A 352 15.84 17.91 -2.74
C SER A 352 17.19 17.34 -2.32
N TYR A 353 18.21 17.45 -3.15
CA TYR A 353 19.58 17.01 -2.87
C TYR A 353 20.61 17.85 -3.61
N ASP A 354 21.86 17.88 -3.13
CA ASP A 354 23.00 18.51 -3.80
C ASP A 354 23.64 17.51 -4.78
N ALA A 355 23.56 17.81 -6.08
CA ALA A 355 24.07 16.92 -7.13
C ALA A 355 25.59 16.71 -7.09
N ALA A 356 26.36 17.75 -6.74
CA ALA A 356 27.82 17.64 -6.66
C ALA A 356 28.24 16.84 -5.42
N ALA A 357 27.51 16.98 -4.32
CA ALA A 357 27.68 16.14 -3.13
C ALA A 357 27.27 14.69 -3.41
N ALA A 358 26.17 14.46 -4.12
CA ALA A 358 25.73 13.14 -4.52
C ALA A 358 26.75 12.40 -5.41
N GLU A 359 27.41 13.11 -6.34
CA GLU A 359 28.49 12.52 -7.16
C GLU A 359 29.67 12.05 -6.30
N ARG A 360 30.14 12.87 -5.34
CA ARG A 360 31.18 12.47 -4.37
C ARG A 360 30.70 11.32 -3.47
N GLY A 361 29.44 11.38 -3.05
CA GLY A 361 28.79 10.36 -2.25
C GLY A 361 28.71 9.01 -2.96
N GLN A 362 28.52 9.00 -4.28
CA GLN A 362 28.51 7.78 -5.07
C GLN A 362 29.86 7.06 -5.03
N GLU A 363 30.97 7.79 -5.15
CA GLU A 363 32.32 7.23 -5.04
C GLU A 363 32.57 6.62 -3.65
N LEU A 364 32.12 7.31 -2.60
CA LEU A 364 32.19 6.81 -1.23
C LEU A 364 31.34 5.55 -1.04
N PHE A 365 30.14 5.53 -1.60
CA PHE A 365 29.15 4.46 -1.46
C PHE A 365 29.67 3.12 -1.98
N VAL A 366 30.34 3.12 -3.13
CA VAL A 366 30.95 1.92 -3.72
C VAL A 366 32.34 1.63 -3.14
N GLY A 367 33.03 2.66 -2.65
CA GLY A 367 34.39 2.58 -2.14
C GLY A 367 34.45 2.48 -0.62
N LYS A 368 34.85 3.59 0.02
CA LYS A 368 35.19 3.65 1.45
C LYS A 368 34.05 3.20 2.36
N ALA A 369 32.82 3.58 2.04
CA ALA A 369 31.64 3.28 2.86
C ALA A 369 31.09 1.87 2.64
N LYS A 370 31.51 1.19 1.56
CA LYS A 370 31.15 -0.20 1.21
C LYS A 370 29.64 -0.48 1.11
N CYS A 371 28.78 0.52 1.10
CA CYS A 371 27.32 0.35 1.03
C CYS A 371 26.88 -0.48 -0.19
N GLY A 372 27.60 -0.34 -1.30
CA GLY A 372 27.36 -1.06 -2.54
C GLY A 372 27.61 -2.58 -2.49
N THR A 373 28.15 -3.13 -1.40
CA THR A 373 28.29 -4.59 -1.25
C THR A 373 26.95 -5.28 -1.03
N CYS A 374 25.99 -4.59 -0.39
CA CYS A 374 24.62 -5.06 -0.23
C CYS A 374 23.67 -4.27 -1.15
N HIS A 375 23.80 -2.95 -1.23
CA HIS A 375 22.92 -2.09 -2.03
C HIS A 375 23.40 -1.94 -3.48
N VAL A 376 23.35 -3.04 -4.24
CA VAL A 376 23.90 -3.13 -5.61
C VAL A 376 23.05 -2.38 -6.66
N PRO A 377 23.61 -1.42 -7.43
CA PRO A 377 22.89 -0.76 -8.53
C PRO A 377 22.49 -1.73 -9.67
N PRO A 378 21.42 -1.44 -10.44
CA PRO A 378 20.57 -0.25 -10.37
C PRO A 378 19.38 -0.38 -9.41
N LEU A 379 19.13 -1.57 -8.84
CA LEU A 379 18.02 -1.81 -7.91
C LEU A 379 18.33 -1.39 -6.48
N TYR A 380 19.61 -1.17 -6.18
CA TYR A 380 20.14 -0.84 -4.85
C TYR A 380 19.75 -1.86 -3.78
N THR A 381 19.80 -3.12 -4.20
CA THR A 381 19.64 -4.34 -3.41
C THR A 381 20.39 -5.44 -4.15
N GLU A 382 21.07 -6.32 -3.42
CA GLU A 382 21.84 -7.40 -4.01
C GLU A 382 20.91 -8.44 -4.68
N PRO A 383 21.34 -9.03 -5.80
CA PRO A 383 20.54 -10.03 -6.51
C PRO A 383 20.53 -11.38 -5.78
N GLY A 384 19.45 -12.14 -5.91
CA GLY A 384 19.35 -13.50 -5.37
C GLY A 384 18.80 -13.54 -3.94
N TRP A 385 19.55 -14.14 -3.01
CA TRP A 385 19.16 -14.25 -1.61
C TRP A 385 19.84 -13.14 -0.80
N ASN A 386 19.13 -12.03 -0.61
CA ASN A 386 19.60 -10.77 -0.04
C ASN A 386 19.25 -10.62 1.44
N MET A 387 19.48 -11.67 2.21
CA MET A 387 19.11 -11.78 3.61
C MET A 387 20.37 -11.75 4.48
N HIS A 388 20.34 -10.98 5.57
CA HIS A 388 21.45 -10.74 6.47
C HIS A 388 21.05 -11.02 7.90
N THR A 389 21.97 -11.56 8.69
CA THR A 389 21.74 -11.74 10.12
C THR A 389 21.70 -10.38 10.83
N PRO A 390 21.01 -10.29 11.97
CA PRO A 390 21.01 -9.08 12.80
C PRO A 390 22.42 -8.60 13.15
N GLU A 391 23.35 -9.53 13.40
CA GLU A 391 24.75 -9.25 13.68
C GLU A 391 25.48 -8.65 12.48
N GLU A 392 25.22 -9.11 11.25
CA GLU A 392 25.87 -8.57 10.05
C GLU A 392 25.55 -7.09 9.82
N ILE A 393 24.36 -6.66 10.23
CA ILE A 393 23.89 -5.27 10.07
C ILE A 393 23.86 -4.47 11.39
N GLY A 394 24.33 -5.06 12.48
CA GLY A 394 24.54 -4.40 13.77
C GLY A 394 23.27 -4.01 14.53
N ILE A 395 22.17 -4.75 14.37
CA ILE A 395 20.91 -4.49 15.08
C ILE A 395 20.41 -5.71 15.85
N ASP A 396 19.40 -5.51 16.71
CA ASP A 396 18.74 -6.60 17.43
C ASP A 396 18.01 -7.58 16.49
N ASP A 397 17.84 -8.79 16.99
CA ASP A 397 17.25 -9.91 16.26
C ASP A 397 15.73 -10.01 16.40
N PHE A 398 15.08 -9.15 17.19
CA PHE A 398 13.70 -9.35 17.59
C PHE A 398 12.75 -9.54 16.40
N GLN A 399 12.79 -8.67 15.39
CA GLN A 399 11.91 -8.82 14.24
C GLN A 399 12.34 -9.93 13.30
N ALA A 400 13.64 -10.11 13.09
CA ALA A 400 14.14 -11.22 12.29
C ALA A 400 13.65 -12.56 12.86
N MET A 401 13.75 -12.77 14.16
CA MET A 401 13.31 -13.99 14.84
C MET A 401 11.79 -14.21 14.85
N ARG A 402 10.99 -13.26 14.35
CA ARG A 402 9.55 -13.44 14.11
C ARG A 402 9.24 -13.90 12.69
N SER A 403 10.19 -13.86 11.76
CA SER A 403 10.01 -14.40 10.42
C SER A 403 10.49 -15.86 10.31
N PRO A 404 10.05 -16.59 9.26
CA PRO A 404 10.49 -17.96 9.06
C PRO A 404 11.99 -18.10 8.78
N ASP A 405 12.59 -17.10 8.14
CA ASP A 405 13.98 -17.15 7.70
C ASP A 405 14.95 -16.56 8.74
N GLU A 406 14.50 -15.84 9.77
CA GLU A 406 15.34 -15.32 10.87
C GLU A 406 16.38 -14.26 10.46
N HIS A 407 16.12 -13.55 9.37
CA HIS A 407 17.04 -12.55 8.80
C HIS A 407 16.33 -11.24 8.46
N TYR A 408 17.11 -10.20 8.20
CA TYR A 408 16.66 -8.96 7.59
C TYR A 408 17.07 -8.88 6.13
N ARG A 409 16.20 -8.28 5.31
CA ARG A 409 16.46 -8.09 3.89
C ARG A 409 17.15 -6.78 3.59
N THR A 410 18.10 -6.79 2.66
CA THR A 410 18.62 -5.57 2.03
C THR A 410 17.50 -4.83 1.29
N THR A 411 17.00 -3.75 1.89
CA THR A 411 15.88 -2.98 1.32
C THR A 411 16.33 -2.08 0.16
N PRO A 412 15.62 -2.02 -0.97
CA PRO A 412 15.90 -1.08 -2.06
C PRO A 412 15.94 0.38 -1.58
N LEU A 413 16.95 1.13 -2.04
CA LEU A 413 17.19 2.49 -1.56
C LEU A 413 16.35 3.57 -2.26
N GLY A 414 15.88 3.34 -3.49
CA GLY A 414 15.14 4.35 -4.26
C GLY A 414 13.85 4.83 -3.59
N GLY A 415 13.46 6.07 -3.89
CA GLY A 415 12.21 6.66 -3.40
C GLY A 415 12.25 7.11 -1.94
N TRP A 416 13.37 7.66 -1.48
CA TRP A 416 13.57 8.09 -0.09
C TRP A 416 12.48 9.05 0.41
N VAL A 417 11.97 9.94 -0.45
CA VAL A 417 10.93 10.92 -0.11
C VAL A 417 9.65 10.27 0.42
N ALA A 418 9.33 9.08 -0.08
CA ALA A 418 8.16 8.31 0.35
C ALA A 418 8.39 7.57 1.67
N LYS A 419 9.66 7.35 2.06
CA LYS A 419 10.05 6.45 3.14
C LYS A 419 10.47 7.16 4.42
N GLN A 420 10.95 8.42 4.33
CA GLN A 420 11.56 9.16 5.43
C GLN A 420 10.65 9.40 6.65
N LYS A 421 9.33 9.50 6.44
CA LYS A 421 8.39 9.78 7.53
C LYS A 421 8.29 8.56 8.44
N GLY A 422 8.45 8.78 9.75
CA GLY A 422 8.53 7.71 10.74
C GLY A 422 9.93 7.14 10.94
N GLY A 423 10.93 7.63 10.19
CA GLY A 423 12.32 7.15 10.25
C GLY A 423 12.63 6.05 9.23
N PHE A 424 13.84 5.51 9.34
CA PHE A 424 14.38 4.46 8.49
C PHE A 424 14.46 3.12 9.24
N TYR A 425 14.73 2.05 8.49
CA TYR A 425 14.61 0.64 8.89
C TYR A 425 13.16 0.20 9.05
N HIS A 426 12.97 -1.07 9.42
CA HIS A 426 11.66 -1.68 9.58
C HIS A 426 10.86 -1.10 10.76
N ASP A 427 11.49 -0.44 11.74
CA ASP A 427 10.84 0.06 12.96
C ASP A 427 10.96 1.57 13.18
N GLY A 428 11.69 2.27 12.31
CA GLY A 428 11.91 3.71 12.41
C GLY A 428 13.03 4.10 13.38
N ARG A 429 13.87 3.15 13.82
CA ARG A 429 14.93 3.39 14.83
C ARG A 429 15.92 4.50 14.46
N PHE A 430 16.07 4.80 13.17
CA PHE A 430 16.94 5.86 12.69
C PHE A 430 16.09 7.02 12.15
N PRO A 431 16.04 8.17 12.85
CA PRO A 431 15.22 9.31 12.43
C PRO A 431 15.63 9.89 11.06
N THR A 432 16.91 9.83 10.72
CA THR A 432 17.46 10.41 9.47
C THR A 432 18.35 9.44 8.71
N LEU A 433 18.60 9.72 7.42
CA LEU A 433 19.61 8.99 6.63
C LEU A 433 21.01 9.12 7.26
N LEU A 434 21.31 10.27 7.86
CA LEU A 434 22.59 10.49 8.52
C LEU A 434 22.75 9.57 9.74
N ASP A 435 21.68 9.29 10.47
CA ASP A 435 21.71 8.33 11.59
C ASP A 435 21.98 6.90 11.10
N VAL A 436 21.39 6.50 9.96
CA VAL A 436 21.71 5.22 9.31
C VAL A 436 23.18 5.15 8.90
N ILE A 437 23.72 6.22 8.32
CA ILE A 437 25.14 6.27 7.91
C ILE A 437 26.06 6.23 9.13
N ASN A 438 25.74 6.98 10.20
CA ASN A 438 26.50 6.98 11.45
C ASN A 438 26.49 5.60 12.12
N HIS A 439 25.37 4.88 12.05
CA HIS A 439 25.27 3.49 12.52
C HIS A 439 26.31 2.61 11.84
N TYR A 440 26.33 2.57 10.50
CA TYR A 440 27.28 1.74 9.76
C TYR A 440 28.73 2.22 9.87
N ASP A 441 28.97 3.53 9.91
CA ASP A 441 30.32 4.09 10.12
C ASP A 441 30.92 3.60 11.44
N THR A 442 30.12 3.64 12.50
CA THR A 442 30.52 3.17 13.83
C THR A 442 30.66 1.65 13.86
N PHE A 443 29.62 0.94 13.43
CA PHE A 443 29.53 -0.51 13.52
C PHE A 443 30.62 -1.22 12.69
N MET A 444 30.86 -0.74 11.47
CA MET A 444 31.86 -1.30 10.56
C MET A 444 33.23 -0.60 10.66
N THR A 445 33.38 0.39 11.56
CA THR A 445 34.61 1.17 11.77
C THR A 445 35.16 1.75 10.45
N LEU A 446 34.31 2.42 9.67
CA LEU A 446 34.63 2.90 8.32
C LEU A 446 35.52 4.16 8.34
N GLY A 447 35.47 4.93 9.42
CA GLY A 447 36.30 6.13 9.60
C GLY A 447 35.91 7.26 8.65
N LEU A 448 34.61 7.42 8.42
CA LEU A 448 34.06 8.49 7.58
C LEU A 448 34.10 9.82 8.33
N THR A 449 34.53 10.87 7.63
CA THR A 449 34.44 12.24 8.11
C THR A 449 33.00 12.75 8.02
N GLU A 450 32.67 13.82 8.75
CA GLU A 450 31.34 14.45 8.67
C GLU A 450 30.95 14.86 7.23
N ALA A 451 31.93 15.35 6.45
CA ALA A 451 31.70 15.73 5.06
C ALA A 451 31.38 14.50 4.17
N GLU A 452 32.11 13.40 4.35
CA GLU A 452 31.86 12.15 3.62
C GLU A 452 30.47 11.57 3.94
N LYS A 453 30.04 11.66 5.21
CA LYS A 453 28.71 11.20 5.64
C LYS A 453 27.60 12.07 5.05
N ALA A 454 27.81 13.39 4.97
CA ALA A 454 26.88 14.29 4.30
C ALA A 454 26.78 13.98 2.79
N ASP A 455 27.91 13.81 2.11
CA ASP A 455 27.93 13.45 0.68
C ASP A 455 27.22 12.11 0.41
N LEU A 456 27.42 11.08 1.26
CA LEU A 456 26.68 9.82 1.18
C LEU A 456 25.17 10.00 1.34
N ALA A 457 24.72 10.85 2.27
CA ALA A 457 23.31 11.13 2.45
C ALA A 457 22.71 11.78 1.19
N GLU A 458 23.42 12.73 0.56
CA GLU A 458 23.00 13.34 -0.70
C GLU A 458 22.95 12.33 -1.85
N PHE A 459 23.90 11.39 -1.90
CA PHE A 459 23.85 10.31 -2.88
C PHE A 459 22.62 9.42 -2.68
N VAL A 460 22.34 8.97 -1.46
CA VAL A 460 21.16 8.13 -1.18
C VAL A 460 19.86 8.87 -1.51
N LYS A 461 19.80 10.19 -1.31
CA LYS A 461 18.65 11.01 -1.74
C LYS A 461 18.52 11.13 -3.26
N SER A 462 19.60 10.96 -4.02
CA SER A 462 19.58 11.07 -5.48
C SER A 462 19.04 9.82 -6.18
N ILE A 463 19.01 8.68 -5.47
CA ILE A 463 18.49 7.38 -5.91
C ILE A 463 16.97 7.33 -5.78
#